data_AF-A0A0R3U9A6-F1
#
_entry.id   AF-A0A0R3U9A6-F1
#
_cell.length_a   1.000
_cell.length_b   1.000
_cell.length_c   1.000
_cell.angle_alpha   90.00
_cell.angle_beta   90.00
_cell.angle_gamma   90.00
#
_symmetry.space_group_name_H-M   'P 1'
#
loop_
_entity.id
_entity.type
_entity.pdbx_description
1 polymer ?
#
loop_
_entity_poly.entity_id
_entity_poly.type
_entity_poly.pdbx_seq_one_letter_code
_entity_poly.pdbx_strand_id
1 'polypeptide(L)'
;MLPDGAKGPGLFFVLPCLDKLRKVDLRTVTFDVPPQEVLTKDSVTVAVDAVVYYRIYNPIVAVTNVEDADRSTRLLAATTLRNVLGTKSLSEILSEREAISNSMQVRDS
;
A
#
# COMPACT_ATOMS: atom_id res chain seq x y z
N MET A 1 -16.60 14.19 26.29
CA MET A 1 -16.38 14.18 24.83
C MET A 1 -15.13 14.99 24.54
N LEU A 2 -13.96 14.35 24.54
CA LEU A 2 -12.73 14.96 24.04
C LEU A 2 -12.64 14.62 22.54
N PRO A 3 -12.22 15.58 21.69
CA PRO A 3 -12.21 15.38 20.25
C PRO A 3 -11.20 14.28 19.92
N ASP A 4 -11.71 13.25 19.24
CA ASP A 4 -11.06 11.98 18.91
C ASP A 4 -10.03 12.19 17.77
N GLY A 5 -9.00 12.98 18.07
CA GLY A 5 -7.97 13.40 17.13
C GLY A 5 -6.62 12.77 17.43
N ALA A 6 -5.90 12.35 16.38
CA ALA A 6 -4.52 11.91 16.47
C ALA A 6 -3.67 12.97 17.18
N LYS A 7 -3.18 12.62 18.37
CA LYS A 7 -2.33 13.52 19.16
C LYS A 7 -0.92 13.47 18.60
N GLY A 8 -0.41 14.62 18.16
CA GLY A 8 1.00 14.79 17.82
C GLY A 8 1.90 14.53 19.04
N PRO A 9 3.24 14.44 18.85
CA PRO A 9 4.16 14.19 19.94
C PRO A 9 4.04 15.27 21.04
N GLY A 10 3.78 14.85 22.28
CA GLY A 10 3.55 15.74 23.43
C GLY A 10 3.14 14.97 24.70
N LEU A 11 3.00 15.65 25.83
CA LEU A 11 2.50 15.05 27.07
C LEU A 11 0.97 14.99 27.02
N PHE A 12 0.40 13.78 27.07
CA PHE A 12 -1.04 13.56 27.12
C PHE A 12 -1.39 12.68 28.32
N PHE A 13 -2.46 13.06 29.03
CA PHE A 13 -3.02 12.25 30.11
C PHE A 13 -3.73 11.04 29.52
N VAL A 14 -3.36 9.85 30.02
CA VAL A 14 -3.92 8.55 29.61
C VAL A 14 -4.42 7.87 30.86
N LEU A 15 -5.72 7.58 30.91
CA LEU A 15 -6.33 6.86 32.02
C LEU A 15 -6.06 5.36 31.85
N PRO A 16 -5.33 4.71 32.79
CA PRO A 16 -4.83 3.34 32.62
C PRO A 16 -5.91 2.24 32.50
N CYS A 17 -7.20 2.58 32.61
CA CYS A 17 -8.31 1.63 32.50
C CYS A 17 -9.30 1.92 31.36
N LEU A 18 -9.25 3.10 30.73
CA LEU A 18 -10.21 3.52 29.70
C LEU A 18 -9.56 3.72 28.33
N ASP A 19 -8.28 4.08 28.30
CA ASP A 19 -7.60 4.49 27.07
C ASP A 19 -6.71 3.37 26.53
N LYS A 20 -6.89 3.01 25.25
CA LYS A 20 -5.96 2.14 24.51
C LYS A 20 -5.03 3.00 23.66
N LEU A 21 -3.75 3.01 24.00
CA LEU A 21 -2.73 3.65 23.16
C LEU A 21 -2.28 2.70 22.05
N ARG A 22 -2.38 3.15 20.79
CA ARG A 22 -1.69 2.53 19.65
C ARG A 22 -0.72 3.52 19.05
N LYS A 23 0.58 3.17 19.05
CA LYS A 23 1.61 3.92 18.33
C LYS A 23 1.54 3.52 16.87
N VAL A 24 1.42 4.49 15.98
CA VAL A 24 1.39 4.31 14.53
C VAL A 24 2.61 5.01 13.94
N ASP A 25 3.37 4.31 13.10
CA ASP A 25 4.48 4.92 12.38
C ASP A 25 3.96 5.62 11.13
N LEU A 26 4.31 6.90 10.97
CA LEU A 26 3.93 7.73 9.83
C LEU A 26 5.02 7.77 8.75
N ARG A 27 6.17 7.13 9.00
CA ARG A 27 7.27 7.07 8.04
C ARG A 27 6.90 6.22 6.84
N THR A 28 7.54 6.49 5.70
CA THR A 28 7.44 5.65 4.52
C THR A 28 8.03 4.28 4.85
N VAL A 29 7.23 3.26 4.63
CA VAL A 29 7.59 1.87 4.78
C VAL A 29 7.49 1.18 3.42
N THR A 30 8.26 0.12 3.28
CA THR A 30 8.34 -0.65 2.04
C THR A 30 8.03 -2.11 2.31
N PHE A 31 7.32 -2.74 1.38
CA PHE A 31 7.21 -4.19 1.35
C PHE A 31 7.43 -4.71 -0.07
N ASP A 32 7.97 -5.92 -0.13
CA ASP A 32 8.17 -6.64 -1.38
C ASP A 32 6.92 -7.43 -1.72
N VAL A 33 6.48 -7.34 -2.97
CA VAL A 33 5.42 -8.18 -3.53
C VAL A 33 6.08 -9.47 -4.00
N PRO A 34 5.60 -10.64 -3.57
CA PRO A 34 6.17 -11.91 -4.01
C PRO A 34 6.04 -12.04 -5.54
N PRO A 35 7.03 -12.65 -6.23
CA PRO A 35 7.01 -12.80 -7.68
C PRO A 35 5.68 -13.38 -8.19
N GLN A 36 5.08 -12.71 -9.17
CA GLN A 36 3.82 -13.14 -9.79
C GLN A 36 4.08 -13.65 -11.21
N GLU A 37 3.60 -14.85 -11.51
CA GLU A 37 3.52 -15.34 -12.88
C GLU A 37 2.23 -14.86 -13.54
N VAL A 38 2.38 -14.12 -14.63
CA VAL A 38 1.28 -13.49 -15.37
C VAL A 38 1.42 -13.78 -16.86
N LEU A 39 0.30 -14.06 -17.51
CA LEU A 39 0.21 -14.14 -18.96
C LEU A 39 -0.07 -12.74 -19.51
N THR A 40 0.82 -12.24 -20.35
CA THR A 40 0.68 -10.95 -21.02
C THR A 40 -0.32 -11.03 -22.18
N LYS A 41 -0.70 -9.88 -22.74
CA LYS A 41 -1.64 -9.77 -23.87
C LYS A 41 -1.21 -10.55 -25.12
N ASP A 42 0.10 -10.68 -25.31
CA ASP A 42 0.75 -11.43 -26.39
C ASP A 42 0.99 -12.92 -26.05
N SER A 43 0.35 -13.43 -25.00
CA SER A 43 0.42 -14.85 -24.59
C SER A 43 1.83 -15.30 -24.19
N VAL A 44 2.62 -14.37 -23.65
CA VAL A 44 3.94 -14.68 -23.07
C VAL A 44 3.81 -14.76 -21.56
N THR A 45 4.41 -15.80 -20.97
CA THR A 45 4.47 -15.93 -19.51
C THR A 45 5.66 -15.14 -18.99
N VAL A 46 5.41 -14.18 -18.10
CA VAL A 46 6.44 -13.37 -17.44
C VAL A 46 6.33 -13.51 -15.92
N ALA A 47 7.48 -13.55 -15.25
CA ALA A 47 7.58 -13.45 -13.81
C ALA A 47 8.06 -12.04 -13.44
N VAL A 48 7.27 -11.32 -12.65
CA VAL A 48 7.59 -9.94 -12.25
C VAL A 48 7.56 -9.80 -10.74
N ASP A 49 8.57 -9.13 -10.21
CA ASP A 49 8.70 -8.67 -8.83
C ASP A 49 8.47 -7.15 -8.74
N ALA A 50 8.01 -6.68 -7.57
CA ALA A 50 7.79 -5.26 -7.34
C ALA A 50 7.95 -4.87 -5.87
N VAL A 51 8.35 -3.62 -5.65
CA VAL A 51 8.49 -3.01 -4.33
C VAL A 51 7.48 -1.88 -4.20
N VAL A 52 6.68 -1.91 -3.13
CA VAL A 52 5.65 -0.89 -2.88
C VAL A 52 6.12 0.03 -1.75
N TYR A 53 6.08 1.33 -2.02
CA TYR A 53 6.36 2.38 -1.05
C TYR A 53 5.04 3.01 -0.61
N TYR A 54 4.74 2.98 0.68
CA TYR A 54 3.53 3.58 1.21
C TYR A 54 3.80 4.25 2.55
N ARG A 55 2.96 5.22 2.91
CA ARG A 55 2.97 5.87 4.22
C ARG A 55 1.54 6.03 4.71
N ILE A 56 1.36 5.98 6.02
CA ILE A 56 0.06 6.24 6.62
C ILE A 56 -0.22 7.75 6.55
N TYR A 57 -1.27 8.14 5.83
CA TYR A 57 -1.68 9.55 5.73
C TYR A 57 -2.42 10.00 7.01
N ASN A 58 -3.40 9.20 7.45
CA ASN A 58 -4.19 9.50 8.64
C ASN A 58 -4.17 8.30 9.61
N PRO A 59 -3.51 8.42 10.78
CA PRO A 59 -3.40 7.32 11.74
C PRO A 59 -4.73 7.00 12.43
N ILE A 60 -5.66 7.95 12.53
CA ILE A 60 -7.00 7.70 13.09
C ILE A 60 -7.72 6.71 12.18
N VAL A 61 -7.79 7.04 10.89
CA VAL A 61 -8.44 6.24 9.86
C VAL A 61 -7.73 4.89 9.70
N ALA A 62 -6.39 4.86 9.74
CA ALA A 62 -5.65 3.60 9.61
C ALA A 62 -5.93 2.62 10.75
N VAL A 63 -6.17 3.11 11.97
CA VAL A 63 -6.49 2.27 13.14
C VAL A 63 -7.97 1.91 13.21
N THR A 64 -8.87 2.78 12.75
CA THR A 64 -10.32 2.54 12.81
C THR A 64 -10.87 1.76 11.62
N ASN A 65 -10.34 1.96 10.40
CA ASN A 65 -10.92 1.35 9.20
C ASN A 65 -10.50 -0.09 8.96
N VAL A 66 -9.37 -0.58 9.48
CA VAL A 66 -8.92 -1.94 9.14
C VAL A 66 -8.19 -2.62 10.29
N GLU A 67 -8.61 -3.85 10.59
CA GLU A 67 -7.94 -4.78 11.52
C GLU A 67 -6.52 -5.15 11.02
N ASP A 68 -6.36 -5.33 9.69
CA ASP A 68 -5.11 -5.60 8.95
C ASP A 68 -4.97 -4.77 7.65
N ALA A 69 -4.82 -3.45 7.72
CA ALA A 69 -4.58 -2.60 6.53
C ALA A 69 -3.40 -3.11 5.68
N ASP A 70 -2.34 -3.50 6.37
CA ASP A 70 -1.10 -4.02 5.81
C ASP A 70 -1.30 -5.26 4.91
N ARG A 71 -2.15 -6.21 5.33
CA ARG A 71 -2.47 -7.40 4.52
C ARG A 71 -3.31 -7.04 3.30
N SER A 72 -4.32 -6.20 3.48
CA SER A 72 -5.20 -5.77 2.39
C SER A 72 -4.43 -4.97 1.33
N THR A 73 -3.52 -4.09 1.73
CA THR A 73 -2.65 -3.33 0.82
C THR A 73 -1.72 -4.26 0.04
N ARG A 74 -1.15 -5.29 0.67
CA ARG A 74 -0.35 -6.33 -0.03
C ARG A 74 -1.15 -7.06 -1.11
N LEU A 75 -2.35 -7.53 -0.76
CA LEU A 75 -3.23 -8.23 -1.69
C LEU A 75 -3.67 -7.34 -2.85
N LEU A 76 -4.00 -6.09 -2.54
CA LEU A 76 -4.37 -5.11 -3.56
C LEU A 76 -3.20 -4.84 -4.51
N ALA A 77 -2.00 -4.61 -3.99
CA ALA A 77 -0.81 -4.41 -4.82
C ALA A 77 -0.55 -5.59 -5.76
N ALA A 78 -0.60 -6.82 -5.25
CA ALA A 78 -0.41 -8.02 -6.06
C ALA A 78 -1.48 -8.16 -7.15
N THR A 79 -2.75 -7.90 -6.81
CA THR A 79 -3.87 -7.98 -7.76
C THR A 79 -3.78 -6.89 -8.83
N THR A 80 -3.46 -5.66 -8.44
CA THR A 80 -3.29 -4.53 -9.36
C THR A 80 -2.12 -4.78 -10.31
N LEU A 81 -0.98 -5.28 -9.81
CA LEU A 81 0.17 -5.66 -10.63
C LEU A 81 -0.24 -6.71 -11.68
N ARG A 82 -0.92 -7.78 -11.25
CA ARG A 82 -1.40 -8.83 -12.15
C ARG A 82 -2.35 -8.29 -13.22
N ASN A 83 -3.27 -7.42 -12.85
CA ASN A 83 -4.23 -6.82 -13.79
C ASN A 83 -3.55 -5.91 -14.82
N VAL A 84 -2.64 -5.03 -14.39
CA VAL A 84 -1.94 -4.13 -15.30
C VAL A 84 -1.06 -4.91 -16.27
N LEU A 85 -0.26 -5.86 -15.77
CA LEU A 85 0.60 -6.70 -16.62
C LEU A 85 -0.18 -7.57 -17.61
N GLY A 86 -1.36 -8.06 -17.23
CA GLY A 86 -2.21 -8.85 -18.13
C GLY A 86 -2.78 -8.04 -19.31
N THR A 87 -2.91 -6.72 -19.17
CA THR A 87 -3.41 -5.84 -20.24
C THR A 87 -2.33 -5.34 -21.20
N LYS A 88 -1.05 -5.55 -20.85
CA LYS A 88 0.13 -5.05 -21.57
C LYS A 88 0.85 -6.17 -22.31
N SER A 89 1.57 -5.83 -23.39
CA SER A 89 2.46 -6.77 -24.11
C SER A 89 3.84 -6.81 -23.46
N LEU A 90 4.63 -7.88 -23.69
CA LEU A 90 6.00 -7.98 -23.17
C LEU A 90 6.86 -6.77 -23.59
N SER A 91 6.77 -6.38 -24.86
CA SER A 91 7.49 -5.23 -25.42
C SER A 91 7.13 -3.91 -24.75
N GLU A 92 5.84 -3.70 -24.42
CA GLU A 92 5.40 -2.53 -23.65
C GLU A 92 5.93 -2.60 -22.22
N ILE A 93 5.90 -3.76 -21.55
CA ILE A 93 6.41 -3.91 -20.18
C ILE A 93 7.90 -3.55 -20.09
N LEU A 94 8.69 -3.96 -21.09
CA LEU A 94 10.12 -3.66 -21.16
C LEU A 94 10.41 -2.19 -21.52
N SER A 95 9.62 -1.61 -22.42
CA SER A 95 9.86 -0.24 -22.94
C SER A 95 9.22 0.86 -22.08
N GLU A 96 8.09 0.58 -21.45
CA GLU A 96 7.24 1.53 -20.71
C GLU A 96 7.29 1.32 -19.19
N ARG A 97 8.37 0.75 -18.65
CA ARG A 97 8.50 0.43 -17.21
C ARG A 97 8.13 1.63 -16.31
N GLU A 98 8.59 2.83 -16.66
CA GLU A 98 8.26 4.06 -15.90
C GLU A 98 6.79 4.45 -16.01
N ALA A 99 6.18 4.34 -17.19
CA ALA A 99 4.76 4.66 -17.37
C ALA A 99 3.86 3.67 -16.63
N ILE A 100 4.23 2.39 -16.60
CA ILE A 100 3.54 1.36 -15.80
C ILE A 100 3.66 1.69 -14.30
N SER A 101 4.87 2.01 -13.83
CA SER A 101 5.10 2.44 -12.45
C SER A 101 4.26 3.66 -12.08
N ASN A 102 4.16 4.65 -12.96
CA ASN A 102 3.35 5.85 -12.75
C ASN A 102 1.84 5.56 -12.78
N SER A 103 1.39 4.62 -13.60
CA SER A 103 -0.04 4.23 -13.64
C SER A 103 -0.50 3.48 -12.39
N MET A 104 0.42 2.76 -11.74
CA MET A 104 0.15 2.05 -10.49
C MET A 104 0.28 2.97 -9.26
N GLN A 105 1.02 4.08 -9.39
CA GLN A 105 1.12 5.06 -8.33
C GLN A 105 -0.21 5.80 -8.18
N VAL A 106 -0.92 5.52 -7.10
CA VAL A 106 -2.07 6.33 -6.69
C VAL A 106 -1.52 7.70 -6.27
N ARG A 107 -1.65 8.70 -7.15
CA ARG A 107 -1.41 10.10 -6.82
C ARG A 107 -2.61 10.60 -6.01
N ASP A 108 -2.51 10.48 -4.70
CA ASP A 108 -3.51 11.07 -3.80
C ASP A 108 -3.52 12.59 -3.98
N SER A 109 -4.72 13.12 -4.28
CA SER A 109 -5.11 14.53 -4.17
C SER A 109 -5.88 14.76 -2.89
#